data_AF-X0TRQ7-F1
#
_entry.id   AF-X0TRQ7-F1
#
_cell.length_a   1.000
_cell.length_b   1.000
_cell.length_c   1.000
_cell.angle_alpha   90.00
_cell.angle_beta   90.00
_cell.angle_gamma   90.00
#
_symmetry.space_group_name_H-M   'P 1'
#
loop_
_entity.id
_entity.type
_entity.pdbx_description
1 polymer ?
#
loop_
_entity_poly.entity_id
_entity_poly.type
_entity_poly.pdbx_seq_one_letter_code
_entity_poly.pdbx_strand_id
1 'polypeptide(L)'
;PLSDDEIKFVARTSNFVCFEKGHGRGRFGSTEKGIAHDAKRLKALNGKMKVLFYWNGFLNYPLYDACKEFKKQPDWIFRDKQGKPLYKIRTLEQYNVLNAEFRQWWASIAGKAVKEYGCDGIFMDALLQATSPKWVKRGWGRGNERMVTRAVADMMQLAKKKMGDEAILLYNGLRSSDRGGAMKGREFLLHADGAT
;
A
#
# COMPACT_ATOMS: atom_id res chain seq x y z
N PRO A 1 7.67 1.81 -17.79
CA PRO A 1 8.24 0.46 -17.65
C PRO A 1 9.70 0.52 -18.05
N LEU A 2 10.49 -0.42 -17.55
CA LEU A 2 11.94 -0.40 -17.73
C LEU A 2 12.30 -0.79 -19.18
N SER A 3 13.28 -0.09 -19.74
CA SER A 3 13.99 -0.51 -20.96
C SER A 3 14.75 -1.83 -20.73
N ASP A 4 15.28 -2.41 -21.80
CA ASP A 4 16.08 -3.64 -21.68
C ASP A 4 17.37 -3.42 -20.89
N ASP A 5 18.02 -2.26 -21.06
CA ASP A 5 19.25 -1.94 -20.33
C ASP A 5 18.99 -1.66 -18.85
N GLU A 6 17.88 -0.98 -18.51
CA GLU A 6 17.46 -0.80 -17.11
C GLU A 6 17.12 -2.14 -16.44
N ILE A 7 16.44 -3.05 -17.15
CA ILE A 7 16.15 -4.40 -16.63
C ILE A 7 17.43 -5.17 -16.33
N LYS A 8 18.40 -5.18 -17.26
CA LYS A 8 19.70 -5.84 -17.06
C LYS A 8 20.48 -5.20 -15.92
N PHE A 9 20.46 -3.87 -15.83
CA PHE A 9 21.12 -3.13 -14.76
C PHE A 9 20.56 -3.54 -13.40
N VAL A 10 19.24 -3.42 -13.20
CA VAL A 10 18.59 -3.77 -11.94
C VAL A 10 18.82 -5.24 -11.58
N ALA A 11 18.67 -6.16 -12.53
CA ALA A 11 18.87 -7.59 -12.29
C ALA A 11 20.31 -7.93 -11.86
N ARG A 12 21.30 -7.17 -12.33
CA ARG A 12 22.72 -7.35 -11.96
C ARG A 12 23.09 -6.69 -10.63
N THR A 13 22.48 -5.55 -10.29
CA THR A 13 22.89 -4.74 -9.14
C THR A 13 22.09 -5.00 -7.87
N SER A 14 20.93 -5.66 -7.97
CA SER A 14 20.08 -5.93 -6.81
C SER A 14 19.36 -7.28 -6.93
N ASN A 15 19.01 -7.84 -5.78
CA ASN A 15 18.06 -8.96 -5.66
C ASN A 15 16.71 -8.49 -5.11
N PHE A 16 16.49 -7.19 -4.97
CA PHE A 16 15.30 -6.62 -4.35
C PHE A 16 14.92 -5.30 -5.01
N VAL A 17 13.65 -5.17 -5.42
CA VAL A 17 13.11 -3.95 -6.03
C VAL A 17 11.70 -3.68 -5.52
N CYS A 18 11.39 -2.40 -5.30
CA CYS A 18 10.02 -1.93 -5.12
C CYS A 18 9.70 -0.96 -6.26
N PHE A 19 8.63 -1.24 -7.01
CA PHE A 19 8.21 -0.36 -8.09
C PHE A 19 7.29 0.75 -7.57
N GLU A 20 7.49 1.96 -8.07
CA GLU A 20 6.76 3.18 -7.64
C GLU A 20 5.29 3.19 -8.12
N LYS A 21 4.44 3.93 -7.41
CA LYS A 21 3.03 4.17 -7.77
C LYS A 21 2.90 4.91 -9.11
N GLY A 22 2.73 4.15 -10.18
CA GLY A 22 2.62 4.68 -11.53
C GLY A 22 3.54 3.96 -12.51
N HIS A 23 4.38 3.05 -12.01
CA HIS A 23 5.26 2.24 -12.82
C HIS A 23 4.53 1.57 -13.98
N GLY A 24 4.94 1.90 -15.21
CA GLY A 24 4.39 1.30 -16.43
C GLY A 24 2.97 1.73 -16.81
N ARG A 25 2.27 2.53 -16.00
CA ARG A 25 0.88 2.96 -16.26
C ARG A 25 0.71 3.60 -17.64
N GLY A 26 1.62 4.48 -18.06
CA GLY A 26 1.51 5.18 -19.35
C GLY A 26 1.52 4.25 -20.56
N ARG A 27 2.18 3.08 -20.45
CA ARG A 27 2.28 2.10 -21.55
C ARG A 27 1.24 0.98 -21.43
N PHE A 28 0.89 0.59 -20.21
CA PHE A 28 0.06 -0.59 -19.95
C PHE A 28 -1.35 -0.27 -19.43
N GLY A 29 -1.66 1.02 -19.23
CA GLY A 29 -2.95 1.50 -18.74
C GLY A 29 -3.09 1.48 -17.21
N SER A 30 -2.36 0.61 -16.51
CA SER A 30 -2.38 0.50 -15.05
C SER A 30 -1.03 0.12 -14.46
N THR A 31 -0.82 0.48 -13.19
CA THR A 31 0.39 0.13 -12.44
C THR A 31 0.54 -1.38 -12.26
N GLU A 32 -0.56 -2.11 -12.04
CA GLU A 32 -0.54 -3.58 -11.89
C GLU A 32 0.09 -4.26 -13.11
N LYS A 33 -0.36 -3.89 -14.31
CA LYS A 33 0.15 -4.47 -15.56
C LYS A 33 1.60 -4.10 -15.82
N GLY A 34 1.97 -2.86 -15.52
CA GLY A 34 3.35 -2.39 -15.64
C GLY A 34 4.31 -3.15 -14.74
N ILE A 35 3.92 -3.37 -13.48
CA ILE A 35 4.69 -4.14 -12.52
C ILE A 35 4.76 -5.61 -12.92
N ALA A 36 3.63 -6.23 -13.28
CA ALA A 36 3.60 -7.64 -13.69
C ALA A 36 4.55 -7.93 -14.87
N HIS A 37 4.57 -7.02 -15.85
CA HIS A 37 5.46 -7.10 -17.01
C HIS A 37 6.94 -7.10 -16.60
N ASP A 38 7.37 -6.12 -15.78
CA ASP A 38 8.78 -5.97 -15.43
C ASP A 38 9.22 -6.95 -14.33
N ALA A 39 8.31 -7.38 -13.44
CA ALA A 39 8.57 -8.44 -12.47
C ALA A 39 8.95 -9.75 -13.18
N LYS A 40 8.20 -10.14 -14.22
CA LYS A 40 8.51 -11.30 -15.06
C LYS A 40 9.87 -11.18 -15.72
N ARG A 41 10.19 -10.01 -16.29
CA ARG A 41 11.48 -9.77 -16.97
C ARG A 41 12.66 -9.82 -16.01
N LEU A 42 12.56 -9.20 -14.84
CA LEU A 42 13.62 -9.24 -13.83
C LEU A 42 13.85 -10.65 -13.30
N LYS A 43 12.79 -11.40 -12.97
CA LYS A 43 12.90 -12.77 -12.47
C LYS A 43 13.45 -13.74 -13.51
N ALA A 44 13.19 -13.51 -14.80
CA ALA A 44 13.78 -14.29 -15.88
C ALA A 44 15.31 -14.11 -15.99
N LEU A 45 15.84 -12.92 -15.66
CA LEU A 45 17.28 -12.65 -15.63
C LEU A 45 17.93 -13.00 -14.30
N ASN A 46 17.21 -12.87 -13.19
CA ASN A 46 17.70 -13.13 -11.85
C ASN A 46 16.62 -13.86 -11.03
N GLY A 47 16.74 -15.19 -10.93
CA GLY A 47 15.79 -16.02 -10.17
C GLY A 47 15.75 -15.73 -8.66
N LYS A 48 16.74 -15.02 -8.12
CA LYS A 48 16.76 -14.55 -6.72
C LYS A 48 16.02 -13.23 -6.52
N MET A 49 15.58 -12.58 -7.59
CA MET A 49 14.92 -11.28 -7.53
C MET A 49 13.62 -11.34 -6.71
N LYS A 50 13.53 -10.44 -5.73
CA LYS A 50 12.35 -10.11 -4.96
C LYS A 50 11.74 -8.80 -5.45
N VAL A 51 10.44 -8.82 -5.76
CA VAL A 51 9.72 -7.67 -6.30
C VAL A 51 8.59 -7.30 -5.35
N LEU A 52 8.57 -6.05 -4.87
CA LEU A 52 7.48 -5.50 -4.08
C LEU A 52 6.57 -4.61 -4.93
N PHE A 53 5.27 -4.81 -4.72
CA PHE A 53 4.21 -3.97 -5.26
C PHE A 53 3.93 -2.80 -4.31
N TYR A 54 4.17 -1.56 -4.74
CA TYR A 54 3.77 -0.39 -3.94
C TYR A 54 2.24 -0.35 -3.83
N TRP A 55 1.74 -0.36 -2.60
CA TRP A 55 0.32 -0.32 -2.29
C TRP A 55 0.04 0.61 -1.12
N ASN A 56 -0.64 1.73 -1.39
CA ASN A 56 -0.84 2.75 -0.37
C ASN A 56 -1.91 2.31 0.65
N GLY A 57 -1.63 2.48 1.94
CA GLY A 57 -2.54 2.09 3.02
C GLY A 57 -3.66 3.09 3.32
N PHE A 58 -3.59 4.32 2.80
CA PHE A 58 -4.55 5.37 3.18
C PHE A 58 -4.98 6.32 2.05
N LEU A 59 -4.27 6.38 0.92
CA LEU A 59 -4.50 7.33 -0.18
C LEU A 59 -4.90 6.58 -1.45
N ASN A 60 -6.01 7.00 -2.06
CA ASN A 60 -6.53 6.44 -3.31
C ASN A 60 -5.87 7.10 -4.54
N TYR A 61 -4.65 6.69 -4.88
CA TYR A 61 -4.01 7.15 -6.11
C TYR A 61 -4.70 6.50 -7.33
N PRO A 62 -5.28 7.27 -8.27
CA PRO A 62 -6.05 6.75 -9.41
C PRO A 62 -5.15 6.23 -10.53
N LEU A 63 -4.21 5.34 -10.18
CA LEU A 63 -3.15 4.81 -11.04
C LEU A 63 -3.32 3.31 -11.30
N TYR A 64 -4.23 2.67 -10.56
CA TYR A 64 -4.43 1.24 -10.50
C TYR A 64 -5.77 0.86 -11.15
N ASP A 65 -5.83 -0.31 -11.80
CA ASP A 65 -7.08 -0.89 -12.28
C ASP A 65 -8.03 -1.16 -11.09
N ALA A 66 -7.49 -1.55 -9.94
CA ALA A 66 -8.23 -1.76 -8.69
C ALA A 66 -9.07 -0.53 -8.29
N CYS A 67 -8.64 0.69 -8.62
CA CYS A 67 -9.38 1.91 -8.29
C CYS A 67 -10.75 1.99 -8.99
N LYS A 68 -11.00 1.20 -10.04
CA LYS A 68 -12.33 1.12 -10.69
C LYS A 68 -13.38 0.51 -9.76
N GLU A 69 -13.00 -0.44 -8.92
CA GLU A 69 -13.89 -1.03 -7.93
C GLU A 69 -14.10 -0.09 -6.76
N PHE A 70 -13.03 0.54 -6.26
CA PHE A 70 -13.12 1.56 -5.21
C PHE A 70 -14.13 2.66 -5.55
N LYS A 71 -14.13 3.15 -6.80
CA LYS A 71 -15.07 4.19 -7.26
C LYS A 71 -16.55 3.82 -7.15
N LYS A 72 -16.87 2.52 -7.13
CA LYS A 72 -18.25 2.03 -6.99
C LYS A 72 -18.73 2.01 -5.54
N GLN A 73 -17.82 2.26 -4.59
CA GLN A 73 -18.04 2.06 -3.15
C GLN A 73 -17.87 3.37 -2.38
N PRO A 74 -18.90 4.24 -2.35
CA PRO A 74 -18.80 5.57 -1.74
C PRO A 74 -18.53 5.56 -0.22
N ASP A 75 -18.83 4.44 0.46
CA ASP A 75 -18.59 4.25 1.90
C ASP A 75 -17.13 3.90 2.25
N TRP A 76 -16.35 3.55 1.22
CA TRP A 76 -14.91 3.33 1.36
C TRP A 76 -14.13 4.65 1.36
N ILE A 77 -14.78 5.78 1.08
CA ILE A 77 -14.18 7.11 1.13
C ILE A 77 -14.21 7.62 2.56
N PHE A 78 -13.06 8.07 3.06
CA PHE A 78 -12.94 8.70 4.37
C PHE A 78 -13.63 10.07 4.38
N ARG A 79 -14.51 10.27 5.37
CA ARG A 79 -15.38 11.44 5.50
C ARG A 79 -15.22 12.13 6.85
N ASP A 80 -15.62 13.39 6.92
CA ASP A 80 -15.80 14.10 8.18
C ASP A 80 -17.11 13.70 8.87
N LYS A 81 -17.35 14.29 10.05
CA LYS A 81 -18.54 14.03 10.87
C LYS A 81 -19.85 14.46 10.18
N GLN A 82 -19.78 15.31 9.17
CA GLN A 82 -20.91 15.77 8.36
C GLN A 82 -21.11 14.91 7.11
N GLY A 83 -20.31 13.84 6.94
CA GLY A 83 -20.39 12.94 5.79
C GLY A 83 -19.68 13.47 4.54
N LYS A 84 -18.94 14.59 4.61
CA LYS A 84 -18.23 15.15 3.46
C LYS A 84 -16.88 14.45 3.26
N PRO A 85 -16.50 14.08 2.03
CA PRO A 85 -15.19 13.47 1.74
C PRO A 85 -14.01 14.33 2.20
N LEU A 86 -13.02 13.69 2.83
CA LEU A 86 -11.77 14.30 3.26
C LEU A 86 -10.63 13.97 2.30
N TYR A 87 -10.17 14.98 1.56
CA TYR A 87 -9.05 14.85 0.63
C TYR A 87 -7.71 15.20 1.26
N LYS A 88 -6.65 14.48 0.88
CA LYS A 88 -5.27 14.78 1.31
C LYS A 88 -4.79 16.10 0.71
N ILE A 89 -4.95 16.23 -0.60
CA ILE A 89 -4.68 17.41 -1.43
C ILE A 89 -5.68 17.41 -2.58
N ARG A 90 -6.21 18.58 -2.97
CA ARG A 90 -7.16 18.73 -4.08
C ARG A 90 -8.25 17.63 -4.05
N THR A 91 -8.20 16.70 -5.00
CA THR A 91 -9.15 15.59 -5.21
C THR A 91 -8.62 14.23 -4.77
N LEU A 92 -7.45 14.14 -4.11
CA LEU A 92 -6.87 12.88 -3.68
C LEU A 92 -7.64 12.31 -2.48
N GLU A 93 -8.51 11.36 -2.77
CA GLU A 93 -9.34 10.65 -1.79
C GLU A 93 -8.49 9.86 -0.81
N GLN A 94 -9.05 9.68 0.39
CA GLN A 94 -8.44 8.89 1.46
C GLN A 94 -9.37 7.73 1.81
N TYR A 95 -8.79 6.63 2.25
CA TYR A 95 -9.51 5.40 2.53
C TYR A 95 -10.16 5.39 3.90
N ASN A 96 -11.39 4.92 3.97
CA ASN A 96 -12.07 4.62 5.22
C ASN A 96 -11.57 3.28 5.78
N VAL A 97 -10.44 3.30 6.49
CA VAL A 97 -9.84 2.08 7.07
C VAL A 97 -10.73 1.39 8.10
N LEU A 98 -11.73 2.08 8.66
CA LEU A 98 -12.71 1.49 9.58
C LEU A 98 -13.77 0.64 8.87
N ASN A 99 -13.98 0.83 7.56
CA ASN A 99 -14.88 -0.01 6.78
C ASN A 99 -14.27 -1.41 6.56
N ALA A 100 -14.99 -2.47 6.96
CA ALA A 100 -14.49 -3.84 6.89
C ALA A 100 -14.40 -4.39 5.46
N GLU A 101 -15.33 -4.01 4.59
CA GLU A 101 -15.32 -4.41 3.17
C GLU A 101 -14.15 -3.75 2.44
N PHE A 102 -13.88 -2.48 2.73
CA PHE A 102 -12.67 -1.81 2.25
C PHE A 102 -11.41 -2.58 2.63
N ARG A 103 -11.27 -3.01 3.90
CA ARG A 103 -10.10 -3.80 4.35
C ARG A 103 -9.99 -5.12 3.60
N GLN A 104 -11.10 -5.80 3.34
CA GLN A 104 -11.13 -7.04 2.55
C GLN A 104 -10.68 -6.81 1.11
N TRP A 105 -11.21 -5.77 0.47
CA TRP A 105 -10.82 -5.37 -0.88
C TRP A 105 -9.34 -5.03 -0.95
N TRP A 106 -8.87 -4.14 -0.07
CA TRP A 106 -7.48 -3.69 -0.03
C TRP A 106 -6.52 -4.87 0.12
N ALA A 107 -6.83 -5.80 1.04
CA ALA A 107 -6.05 -7.02 1.24
C ALA A 107 -6.13 -7.96 0.03
N SER A 108 -7.25 -8.00 -0.69
CA SER A 108 -7.38 -8.83 -1.89
C SER A 108 -6.45 -8.37 -3.01
N ILE A 109 -6.26 -7.06 -3.17
CA ILE A 109 -5.30 -6.51 -4.14
C ILE A 109 -3.87 -6.90 -3.78
N ALA A 110 -3.51 -6.88 -2.50
CA ALA A 110 -2.22 -7.41 -2.05
C ALA A 110 -2.04 -8.90 -2.40
N GLY A 111 -3.09 -9.71 -2.19
CA GLY A 111 -3.10 -11.12 -2.61
C GLY A 111 -2.89 -11.29 -4.12
N LYS A 112 -3.53 -10.47 -4.95
CA LYS A 112 -3.34 -10.48 -6.41
C LYS A 112 -1.94 -10.07 -6.82
N ALA A 113 -1.33 -9.11 -6.12
CA ALA A 113 0.05 -8.71 -6.40
C ALA A 113 1.01 -9.89 -6.36
N VAL A 114 0.85 -10.79 -5.39
CA VAL A 114 1.67 -11.99 -5.27
C VAL A 114 1.24 -13.08 -6.25
N LYS A 115 -0.05 -13.39 -6.29
CA LYS A 115 -0.57 -14.59 -6.99
C LYS A 115 -0.74 -14.40 -8.50
N GLU A 116 -0.99 -13.17 -8.94
CA GLU A 116 -1.31 -12.86 -10.34
C GLU A 116 -0.23 -11.98 -11.00
N TYR A 117 0.40 -11.07 -10.25
CA TYR A 117 1.34 -10.09 -10.82
C TYR A 117 2.82 -10.49 -10.63
N GLY A 118 3.09 -11.66 -10.06
CA GLY A 118 4.44 -12.20 -9.91
C GLY A 118 5.32 -11.41 -8.93
N CYS A 119 4.72 -10.66 -8.01
CA CYS A 119 5.45 -10.00 -6.92
C CYS A 119 5.70 -10.98 -5.77
N ASP A 120 6.67 -10.67 -4.92
CA ASP A 120 6.98 -11.42 -3.70
C ASP A 120 6.33 -10.79 -2.46
N GLY A 121 5.60 -9.69 -2.63
CA GLY A 121 5.01 -8.96 -1.53
C GLY A 121 4.55 -7.55 -1.89
N ILE A 122 4.22 -6.79 -0.86
CA ILE A 122 3.84 -5.38 -0.99
C ILE A 122 4.75 -4.47 -0.16
N PHE A 123 4.90 -3.24 -0.64
CA PHE A 123 5.38 -2.11 0.15
C PHE A 123 4.21 -1.18 0.49
N MET A 124 3.87 -1.13 1.77
CA MET A 124 2.74 -0.39 2.31
C MET A 124 3.13 1.01 2.77
N ASP A 125 2.71 2.03 2.04
CA ASP A 125 3.02 3.43 2.37
C ASP A 125 1.84 4.16 3.05
N ALA A 126 2.12 5.30 3.67
CA ALA A 126 1.17 6.20 4.32
C ALA A 126 0.37 5.62 5.50
N LEU A 127 0.82 4.51 6.09
CA LEU A 127 0.23 3.87 7.26
C LEU A 127 -0.04 4.86 8.40
N LEU A 128 1.02 5.58 8.81
CA LEU A 128 0.98 6.58 9.89
C LEU A 128 0.18 7.83 9.55
N GLN A 129 -0.17 8.03 8.27
CA GLN A 129 -1.02 9.15 7.92
C GLN A 129 -2.43 8.91 8.45
N ALA A 130 -2.97 7.69 8.36
CA ALA A 130 -4.32 7.37 8.83
C ALA A 130 -4.52 7.76 10.31
N THR A 131 -3.50 7.56 11.14
CA THR A 131 -3.53 7.88 12.59
C THR A 131 -3.03 9.28 12.94
N SER A 132 -2.73 10.14 11.95
CA SER A 132 -2.21 11.48 12.24
C SER A 132 -3.24 12.36 12.97
N PRO A 133 -2.79 13.25 13.90
CA PRO A 133 -3.71 14.10 14.68
C PRO A 133 -4.67 14.94 13.85
N LYS A 134 -4.24 15.35 12.64
CA LYS A 134 -5.07 16.08 11.67
C LYS A 134 -6.33 15.29 11.29
N TRP A 135 -6.17 14.02 10.95
CA TRP A 135 -7.29 13.19 10.46
C TRP A 135 -8.14 12.64 11.59
N VAL A 136 -7.54 12.37 12.75
CA VAL A 136 -8.28 12.11 13.99
C VAL A 136 -9.23 13.26 14.30
N LYS A 137 -8.74 14.51 14.28
CA LYS A 137 -9.58 15.69 14.57
C LYS A 137 -10.67 15.89 13.51
N ARG A 138 -10.34 15.69 12.22
CA ARG A 138 -11.23 16.04 11.10
C ARG A 138 -12.27 14.98 10.76
N GLY A 139 -11.95 13.69 10.92
CA GLY A 139 -12.83 12.60 10.48
C GLY A 139 -13.08 11.56 11.56
N TRP A 140 -12.04 10.87 12.04
CA TRP A 140 -12.24 9.74 12.96
C TRP A 140 -12.92 10.14 14.27
N GLY A 141 -12.67 11.35 14.75
CA GLY A 141 -13.05 11.78 16.10
C GLY A 141 -11.93 11.51 17.10
N ARG A 142 -11.78 12.41 18.07
CA ARG A 142 -10.83 12.24 19.19
C ARG A 142 -11.23 11.02 20.00
N GLY A 143 -10.26 10.21 20.43
CA GLY A 143 -10.47 8.98 21.18
C GLY A 143 -10.52 7.71 20.33
N ASN A 144 -10.65 7.84 19.00
CA ASN A 144 -10.73 6.71 18.07
C ASN A 144 -9.37 6.25 17.53
N GLU A 145 -8.25 6.80 18.02
CA GLU A 145 -6.89 6.46 17.57
C GLU A 145 -6.62 4.96 17.67
N ARG A 146 -6.98 4.34 18.81
CA ARG A 146 -6.80 2.91 19.04
C ARG A 146 -7.63 2.04 18.09
N MET A 147 -8.85 2.47 17.77
CA MET A 147 -9.70 1.77 16.81
C MET A 147 -9.12 1.84 15.39
N VAL A 148 -8.62 3.00 14.99
CA VAL A 148 -7.97 3.18 13.69
C VAL A 148 -6.70 2.33 13.60
N THR A 149 -5.85 2.35 14.64
CA THR A 149 -4.65 1.50 14.71
C THR A 149 -5.01 0.01 14.61
N ARG A 150 -6.04 -0.46 15.35
CA ARG A 150 -6.52 -1.84 15.26
C ARG A 150 -6.99 -2.19 13.85
N ALA A 151 -7.81 -1.34 13.24
CA ALA A 151 -8.32 -1.59 11.90
C ALA A 151 -7.21 -1.68 10.85
N VAL A 152 -6.16 -0.86 10.98
CA VAL A 152 -4.98 -0.94 10.13
C VAL A 152 -4.21 -2.24 10.35
N ALA A 153 -4.03 -2.67 11.61
CA ALA A 153 -3.41 -3.96 11.93
C ALA A 153 -4.22 -5.14 11.36
N ASP A 154 -5.55 -5.13 11.50
CA ASP A 154 -6.44 -6.13 10.92
C ASP A 154 -6.29 -6.17 9.38
N MET A 155 -6.15 -5.01 8.74
CA MET A 155 -5.93 -4.90 7.29
C MET A 155 -4.59 -5.53 6.87
N MET A 156 -3.52 -5.32 7.63
CA MET A 156 -2.20 -5.94 7.39
C MET A 156 -2.25 -7.46 7.56
N GLN A 157 -2.91 -7.96 8.61
CA GLN A 157 -3.08 -9.39 8.86
C GLN A 157 -3.90 -10.06 7.75
N LEU A 158 -4.99 -9.42 7.31
CA LEU A 158 -5.78 -9.89 6.17
C LEU A 158 -4.95 -9.95 4.89
N ALA A 159 -4.09 -8.96 4.66
CA ALA A 159 -3.20 -8.95 3.50
C ALA A 159 -2.17 -10.07 3.57
N LYS A 160 -1.46 -10.27 4.70
CA LYS A 160 -0.54 -11.40 4.87
C LYS A 160 -1.24 -12.73 4.60
N LYS A 161 -2.43 -12.97 5.18
CA LYS A 161 -3.22 -14.18 4.93
C LYS A 161 -3.57 -14.37 3.44
N LYS A 162 -3.93 -13.30 2.73
CA LYS A 162 -4.30 -13.38 1.30
C LYS A 162 -3.09 -13.53 0.38
N MET A 163 -1.95 -12.95 0.75
CA MET A 163 -0.69 -13.06 0.02
C MET A 163 -0.04 -14.44 0.19
N GLY A 164 -0.12 -15.02 1.39
CA GLY A 164 0.54 -16.28 1.76
C GLY A 164 1.70 -16.04 2.73
N ASP A 165 2.10 -17.09 3.44
CA ASP A 165 3.03 -16.99 4.58
C ASP A 165 4.44 -16.50 4.17
N GLU A 166 4.89 -16.91 2.99
CA GLU A 166 6.19 -16.55 2.40
C GLU A 166 6.23 -15.12 1.81
N ALA A 167 5.09 -14.44 1.70
CA ALA A 167 5.02 -13.14 1.06
C ALA A 167 5.48 -12.01 1.97
N ILE A 168 6.22 -11.05 1.43
CA ILE A 168 6.80 -9.93 2.16
C ILE A 168 5.75 -8.81 2.34
N LEU A 169 5.53 -8.37 3.56
CA LEU A 169 4.85 -7.11 3.87
C LEU A 169 5.86 -6.16 4.51
N LEU A 170 6.34 -5.21 3.71
CA LEU A 170 7.15 -4.10 4.20
C LEU A 170 6.28 -2.85 4.31
N TYR A 171 6.49 -2.00 5.31
CA TYR A 171 5.75 -0.74 5.43
C TYR A 171 6.68 0.44 5.67
N ASN A 172 6.23 1.63 5.27
CA ASN A 172 6.92 2.87 5.57
C ASN A 172 6.62 3.32 7.01
N GLY A 173 7.48 2.92 7.95
CA GLY A 173 7.34 3.21 9.38
C GLY A 173 7.89 4.56 9.83
N LEU A 174 8.59 5.31 8.97
CA LEU A 174 9.23 6.56 9.36
C LEU A 174 8.43 7.79 8.90
N ARG A 175 8.33 8.79 9.78
CA ARG A 175 7.88 10.14 9.42
C ARG A 175 8.94 11.16 9.82
N SER A 176 9.21 12.11 8.94
CA SER A 176 10.23 13.17 9.10
C SER A 176 10.00 14.17 10.25
N SER A 177 9.06 13.93 11.18
CA SER A 177 8.71 14.89 12.22
C SER A 177 8.32 14.27 13.56
N ASP A 178 8.97 13.19 13.99
CA ASP A 178 8.94 12.78 15.40
C ASP A 178 9.90 13.67 16.20
N ARG A 179 9.49 14.93 16.46
CA ARG A 179 10.19 15.82 17.39
C ARG A 179 10.05 15.40 18.87
N GLY A 180 9.44 14.25 19.15
CA GLY A 180 9.04 13.84 20.50
C GLY A 180 9.53 12.46 20.95
N GLY A 181 10.45 11.80 20.23
CA GLY A 181 11.12 10.58 20.69
C GLY A 181 10.27 9.31 20.83
N ALA A 182 8.94 9.37 20.69
CA ALA A 182 8.08 8.19 20.63
C ALA A 182 8.05 7.67 19.18
N MET A 183 8.70 6.53 18.93
CA MET A 183 8.73 5.82 17.64
C MET A 183 7.32 5.37 17.23
N LYS A 184 6.53 6.25 16.61
CA LYS A 184 5.20 5.90 16.08
C LYS A 184 5.35 4.90 14.94
N GLY A 185 4.55 3.85 14.93
CA GLY A 185 4.56 2.83 13.89
C GLY A 185 5.12 1.48 14.33
N ARG A 186 5.85 1.42 15.45
CA ARG A 186 6.36 0.15 16.00
C ARG A 186 5.25 -0.84 16.33
N GLU A 187 4.05 -0.35 16.66
CA GLU A 187 2.89 -1.19 16.89
C GLU A 187 2.52 -2.09 15.70
N PHE A 188 2.96 -1.74 14.49
CA PHE A 188 2.72 -2.50 13.26
C PHE A 188 3.84 -3.48 12.92
N LEU A 189 4.97 -3.47 13.63
CA LEU A 189 6.08 -4.41 13.43
C LEU A 189 5.65 -5.87 13.64
N LEU A 190 4.70 -6.11 14.56
CA LEU A 190 4.14 -7.44 14.80
C LEU A 190 3.31 -7.98 13.62
N HIS A 191 3.11 -7.17 12.58
CA HIS A 191 2.26 -7.49 11.43
C HIS A 191 3.00 -7.33 10.09
N ALA A 192 4.31 -7.11 10.12
CA ALA A 192 5.15 -6.86 8.95
C ALA A 192 6.48 -7.63 9.04
N ASP A 193 7.11 -7.86 7.88
CA ASP A 193 8.40 -8.56 7.79
C ASP A 193 9.60 -7.60 7.83
N GLY A 194 9.35 -6.29 7.97
CA GLY A 194 10.38 -5.24 8.04
C GLY A 194 10.54 -4.64 9.43
N ALA A 195 11.77 -4.26 9.77
CA ALA A 195 12.14 -3.60 11.01
C ALA A 195 12.14 -2.05 10.88
N THR A 196 11.98 -1.34 12.01
CA THR A 196 12.30 0.10 12.14
C THR A 196 13.77 0.30 12.46
#